data_AF-A0A286C8U6-F1
#
_entry.id   AF-A0A286C8U6-F1
#
_cell.length_a   1.000
_cell.length_b   1.000
_cell.length_c   1.000
_cell.angle_alpha   90.00
_cell.angle_beta   90.00
_cell.angle_gamma   90.00
#
_symmetry.space_group_name_H-M   'P 1'
#
loop_
_entity.id
_entity.type
_entity.pdbx_description
1 polymer ?
#
loop_
_entity_poly.entity_id
_entity_poly.type
_entity_poly.pdbx_seq_one_letter_code
_entity_poly.pdbx_strand_id
1 'polypeptide(L)'
;MTHSIEVRGGEAPADRSTQPLGNAVWAALNGPHARFAERLGSAARYPADVYDFAALAALAALADPTDPAAWADLREPVDPGAAVRLKRVDDVPCGGDVVGGGPGVQLVETALRAEPAPEAVGLGPDDVLVRSPGRPREVRAL
;
A
#
# COMPACT_ATOMS: atom_id res chain seq x y z
N MET A 1 -18.84 8.22 25.99
CA MET A 1 -17.60 8.09 26.78
C MET A 1 -16.47 7.83 25.81
N THR A 2 -15.50 8.73 25.72
CA THR A 2 -14.34 8.58 24.83
C THR A 2 -13.30 7.74 25.56
N HIS A 3 -13.14 6.47 25.17
CA HIS A 3 -12.06 5.64 25.69
C HIS A 3 -10.77 6.08 24.99
N SER A 4 -9.86 6.71 25.75
CA SER A 4 -8.52 7.01 25.26
C SER A 4 -7.77 5.72 25.01
N ILE A 5 -7.31 5.52 23.77
CA ILE A 5 -6.34 4.47 23.45
C ILE A 5 -4.97 4.99 23.90
N GLU A 6 -4.45 4.49 25.01
CA GLU A 6 -3.04 4.69 25.35
C GLU A 6 -2.18 3.92 24.36
N VAL A 7 -1.61 4.63 23.39
CA VAL A 7 -0.62 4.06 22.47
C VAL A 7 0.71 3.94 23.23
N ARG A 8 1.00 2.74 23.74
CA ARG A 8 2.36 2.40 24.21
C ARG A 8 3.12 1.78 23.05
N GLY A 9 4.27 2.36 22.70
CA GLY A 9 5.20 1.72 21.78
C GLY A 9 5.70 0.42 22.40
N GLY A 10 5.31 -0.71 21.83
CA GLY A 10 5.95 -1.99 22.14
C GLY A 10 7.42 -1.96 21.73
N GLU A 11 8.23 -2.84 22.32
CA GLU A 11 9.63 -3.04 21.95
C GLU A 11 9.77 -3.15 20.42
N ALA A 12 10.77 -2.48 19.85
CA ALA A 12 10.95 -2.44 18.40
C ALA A 12 10.97 -3.88 17.86
N PRO A 13 10.19 -4.21 16.81
CA PRO A 13 10.14 -5.57 16.31
C PRO A 13 11.55 -6.02 15.91
N ALA A 14 11.87 -7.29 16.17
CA ALA A 14 12.94 -7.98 15.46
C ALA A 14 12.85 -7.63 13.96
N ASP A 15 14.00 -7.33 13.36
CA ASP A 15 14.18 -6.64 12.08
C ASP A 15 12.91 -6.54 11.21
N ARG A 16 12.36 -5.32 11.12
CA ARG A 16 11.18 -4.98 10.30
C ARG A 16 11.35 -5.37 8.82
N SER A 17 12.55 -5.79 8.41
CA SER A 17 12.89 -6.31 7.09
C SER A 17 12.26 -7.64 6.73
N THR A 18 12.06 -8.53 7.71
CA THR A 18 11.69 -9.94 7.47
C THR A 18 10.21 -10.20 7.79
N GLN A 19 9.55 -9.25 8.46
CA GLN A 19 8.14 -9.33 8.81
C GLN A 19 7.25 -8.97 7.60
N PRO A 20 6.12 -9.65 7.36
CA PRO A 20 5.24 -9.40 6.20
C PRO A 20 4.80 -7.92 6.06
N LEU A 21 4.67 -7.23 7.18
CA LEU A 21 4.29 -5.81 7.22
C LEU A 21 5.40 -4.85 6.76
N GLY A 22 6.63 -5.35 6.61
CA GLY A 22 7.77 -4.67 6.01
C GLY A 22 7.53 -4.23 4.56
N ASN A 23 6.79 -5.03 3.81
CA ASN A 23 6.34 -4.65 2.48
C ASN A 23 4.99 -5.30 2.26
N ALA A 24 3.98 -4.80 2.98
CA ALA A 24 2.68 -5.46 3.12
C ALA A 24 2.01 -5.73 1.76
N VAL A 25 2.12 -4.80 0.82
CA VAL A 25 1.55 -4.95 -0.53
C VAL A 25 2.29 -6.07 -1.28
N TRP A 26 3.63 -6.07 -1.28
CA TRP A 26 4.42 -7.14 -1.90
C TRP A 26 4.15 -8.50 -1.25
N ALA A 27 4.17 -8.58 0.08
CA ALA A 27 3.95 -9.82 0.83
C ALA A 27 2.55 -10.40 0.58
N ALA A 28 1.53 -9.56 0.53
CA ALA A 28 0.16 -9.99 0.24
C ALA A 28 0.04 -10.52 -1.20
N LEU A 29 0.55 -9.77 -2.19
CA LEU A 29 0.51 -10.16 -3.59
C LEU A 29 1.34 -11.42 -3.86
N ASN A 30 2.43 -11.66 -3.12
CA ASN A 30 3.24 -12.89 -3.18
C ASN A 30 2.74 -14.02 -2.28
N GLY A 31 1.63 -13.82 -1.59
CA GLY A 31 1.09 -14.80 -0.65
C GLY A 31 -0.43 -14.92 -0.80
N PRO A 32 -1.22 -14.65 0.26
CA PRO A 32 -2.67 -14.91 0.26
C PRO A 32 -3.46 -14.25 -0.88
N HIS A 33 -2.95 -13.15 -1.44
CA HIS A 33 -3.59 -12.38 -2.51
C HIS A 33 -2.97 -12.62 -3.88
N ALA A 34 -2.19 -13.68 -4.08
CA ALA A 34 -1.55 -13.98 -5.37
C ALA A 34 -2.54 -14.06 -6.55
N ARG A 35 -3.79 -14.48 -6.31
CA ARG A 35 -4.86 -14.49 -7.32
C ARG A 35 -5.24 -13.10 -7.87
N PHE A 36 -4.88 -12.02 -7.17
CA PHE A 36 -5.10 -10.65 -7.60
C PHE A 36 -3.83 -10.01 -8.18
N ALA A 37 -2.71 -10.72 -8.24
CA ALA A 37 -1.45 -10.10 -8.61
C ALA A 37 -1.30 -9.97 -10.13
N GLU A 38 -1.25 -8.75 -10.62
CA GLU A 38 -0.73 -8.42 -11.95
C GLU A 38 0.78 -8.18 -11.81
N ARG A 39 1.60 -8.97 -12.51
CA ARG A 39 3.05 -9.06 -12.26
C ARG A 39 3.86 -8.84 -13.51
N LEU A 40 5.00 -8.18 -13.31
CA LEU A 40 6.05 -8.08 -14.30
C LEU A 40 7.38 -7.97 -13.57
N GLY A 41 8.31 -8.90 -13.83
CA GLY A 41 9.62 -8.93 -13.18
C GLY A 41 9.55 -8.76 -11.67
N SER A 42 10.18 -7.69 -11.17
CA SER A 42 10.25 -7.33 -9.75
C SER A 42 9.12 -6.41 -9.27
N ALA A 43 8.08 -6.20 -10.09
CA ALA A 43 6.91 -5.39 -9.79
C ALA A 43 5.62 -6.24 -9.71
N ALA A 44 4.70 -5.83 -8.83
CA ALA A 44 3.37 -6.40 -8.74
C ALA A 44 2.34 -5.32 -8.38
N ARG A 45 1.12 -5.40 -8.90
CA ARG A 45 0.00 -4.51 -8.53
C ARG A 45 -1.30 -5.29 -8.34
N TYR A 46 -2.22 -4.68 -7.60
CA TYR A 46 -3.62 -5.09 -7.60
C TYR A 46 -4.36 -4.48 -8.79
N PRO A 47 -5.45 -5.12 -9.25
CA PRO A 47 -6.46 -4.50 -10.07
C PRO A 47 -6.96 -3.19 -9.45
N ALA A 48 -7.19 -2.19 -10.29
CA ALA A 48 -7.46 -0.84 -9.82
C ALA A 48 -8.82 -0.68 -9.12
N ASP A 49 -9.72 -1.64 -9.31
CA ASP A 49 -11.03 -1.76 -8.68
C ASP A 49 -11.00 -2.52 -7.35
N VAL A 50 -9.92 -3.25 -7.05
CA VAL A 50 -9.73 -3.97 -5.78
C VAL A 50 -8.98 -3.09 -4.78
N TYR A 51 -7.75 -2.72 -5.10
CA TYR A 51 -6.89 -1.96 -4.19
C TYR A 51 -5.74 -1.32 -4.97
N ASP A 52 -6.03 -0.27 -5.74
CA ASP A 52 -5.12 0.46 -6.66
C ASP A 52 -3.83 0.96 -5.96
N PHE A 53 -2.91 0.02 -5.75
CA PHE A 53 -1.59 0.11 -5.15
C PHE A 53 -0.70 -0.94 -5.82
N ALA A 54 0.54 -0.56 -6.06
CA ALA A 54 1.60 -1.43 -6.54
C ALA A 54 2.67 -1.63 -5.47
N ALA A 55 3.56 -2.59 -5.73
CA ALA A 55 4.71 -2.90 -4.91
C ALA A 55 5.89 -3.35 -5.76
N LEU A 56 7.09 -3.09 -5.24
CA LEU A 56 8.35 -3.54 -5.79
C LEU A 56 9.01 -4.52 -4.81
N ALA A 57 9.66 -5.56 -5.34
CA ALA A 57 10.56 -6.41 -4.56
C ALA A 57 11.67 -5.59 -3.90
N ALA A 58 12.18 -4.58 -4.61
CA ALA A 58 13.20 -3.63 -4.18
C ALA A 58 12.86 -2.87 -2.87
N LEU A 59 11.57 -2.73 -2.55
CA LEU A 59 11.10 -2.10 -1.32
C LEU A 59 11.05 -3.08 -0.13
N ALA A 60 11.37 -4.36 -0.34
CA ALA A 60 11.74 -5.24 0.75
C ALA A 60 13.13 -4.86 1.25
N ALA A 61 13.33 -4.80 2.57
CA ALA A 61 14.52 -4.22 3.18
C ALA A 61 15.85 -4.97 2.93
N LEU A 62 15.83 -6.07 2.17
CA LEU A 62 17.03 -6.79 1.71
C LEU A 62 17.45 -6.39 0.29
N ALA A 63 16.66 -5.58 -0.41
CA ALA A 63 16.91 -5.18 -1.78
C ALA A 63 17.26 -3.68 -1.86
N ASP A 64 17.91 -3.28 -2.95
CA ASP A 64 18.25 -1.88 -3.21
C ASP A 64 17.00 -1.13 -3.71
N PRO A 65 16.41 -0.21 -2.92
CA PRO A 65 15.22 0.53 -3.33
C PRO A 65 15.48 1.47 -4.51
N THR A 66 16.74 1.69 -4.88
CA THR A 66 17.14 2.51 -6.03
C THR A 66 17.36 1.72 -7.32
N ASP A 67 17.17 0.39 -7.30
CA ASP A 67 17.38 -0.49 -8.48
C ASP A 67 16.56 -0.05 -9.70
N PRO A 68 17.21 0.49 -10.75
CA PRO A 68 16.51 1.00 -11.94
C PRO A 68 15.67 -0.05 -12.66
N ALA A 69 16.03 -1.34 -12.58
CA ALA A 69 15.30 -2.42 -13.24
C ALA A 69 13.93 -2.64 -12.58
N ALA A 70 13.86 -2.68 -11.25
CA ALA A 70 12.59 -2.79 -10.53
C ALA A 70 11.64 -1.62 -10.85
N TRP A 71 12.17 -0.40 -10.97
CA TRP A 71 11.38 0.77 -11.38
C TRP A 71 10.97 0.74 -12.86
N ALA A 72 11.74 0.09 -13.73
CA ALA A 72 11.35 -0.11 -15.13
C ALA A 72 10.20 -1.12 -15.25
N ASP A 73 10.27 -2.24 -14.53
CA ASP A 73 9.20 -3.24 -14.46
C ASP A 73 7.87 -2.64 -13.97
N LEU A 74 7.92 -1.63 -13.10
CA LEU A 74 6.72 -0.93 -12.63
C LEU A 74 6.10 -0.03 -13.70
N ARG A 75 6.90 0.54 -14.60
CA ARG A 75 6.45 1.52 -15.60
C ARG A 75 5.84 0.86 -16.84
N GLU A 76 6.32 -0.32 -17.22
CA GLU A 76 5.85 -1.01 -18.43
C GLU A 76 4.31 -1.27 -18.46
N PRO A 77 3.66 -1.73 -17.38
CA PRO A 77 2.21 -1.99 -17.40
C PRO A 77 1.36 -0.72 -17.16
N VAL A 78 1.96 0.45 -17.07
CA VAL A 78 1.29 1.71 -16.70
C VAL A 78 1.23 2.63 -17.92
N ASP A 79 0.03 3.13 -18.21
CA ASP A 79 -0.15 4.09 -19.29
C ASP A 79 0.76 5.31 -19.09
N PRO A 80 1.39 5.84 -20.16
CA PRO A 80 2.20 7.05 -20.06
C PRO A 80 1.43 8.19 -19.40
N GLY A 81 1.96 8.72 -18.28
CA GLY A 81 1.34 9.81 -17.51
C GLY A 81 0.36 9.36 -16.42
N ALA A 82 0.08 8.06 -16.27
CA ALA A 82 -0.71 7.57 -15.15
C ALA A 82 0.11 7.51 -13.86
N ALA A 83 -0.52 7.90 -12.75
CA ALA A 83 0.10 7.84 -11.43
C ALA A 83 0.03 6.43 -10.83
N VAL A 84 1.11 5.97 -10.21
CA VAL A 84 1.16 4.70 -9.47
C VAL A 84 1.18 4.99 -7.98
N ARG A 85 0.38 4.27 -7.20
CA ARG A 85 0.39 4.38 -5.74
C ARG A 85 1.26 3.31 -5.13
N LEU A 86 2.22 3.73 -4.32
CA LEU A 86 3.14 2.86 -3.59
C LEU A 86 2.98 3.08 -2.08
N LYS A 87 3.33 2.06 -1.29
CA LYS A 87 3.53 2.19 0.16
C LYS A 87 5.02 2.15 0.44
N ARG A 88 5.47 2.90 1.45
CA ARG A 88 6.87 2.90 1.92
C ARG A 88 7.87 3.28 0.81
N VAL A 89 7.61 4.41 0.16
CA VAL A 89 8.56 5.05 -0.75
C VAL A 89 8.74 6.46 -0.25
N ASP A 90 9.95 6.75 0.23
CA ASP A 90 10.32 8.10 0.67
C ASP A 90 10.93 8.87 -0.51
N ASP A 91 11.73 8.19 -1.34
CA ASP A 91 12.37 8.75 -2.52
C ASP A 91 12.09 7.90 -3.77
N VAL A 92 11.80 8.57 -4.89
CA VAL A 92 11.66 7.95 -6.21
C VAL A 92 12.96 8.21 -6.99
N PRO A 93 13.61 7.19 -7.58
CA PRO A 93 14.82 7.39 -8.37
C PRO A 93 14.61 8.38 -9.51
N CYS A 94 15.68 9.10 -9.83
CA CYS A 94 15.74 10.28 -10.71
C CYS A 94 14.82 10.17 -11.93
N GLY A 95 13.75 10.98 -11.96
CA GLY A 95 12.85 11.16 -13.10
C GLY A 95 11.37 10.89 -12.83
N GLY A 96 10.99 10.41 -11.64
CA GLY A 96 9.59 10.27 -11.25
C GLY A 96 9.06 11.47 -10.46
N ASP A 97 7.88 11.97 -10.84
CA ASP A 97 7.19 13.04 -10.11
C ASP A 97 6.33 12.45 -8.99
N VAL A 98 6.57 12.89 -7.74
CA VAL A 98 5.71 12.55 -6.61
C VAL A 98 4.50 13.49 -6.59
N VAL A 99 3.38 13.00 -7.10
CA VAL A 99 2.13 13.78 -7.25
C VAL A 99 1.27 13.86 -5.98
N GLY A 100 1.65 13.15 -4.92
CA GLY A 100 0.97 13.18 -3.63
C GLY A 100 1.47 12.11 -2.67
N GLY A 101 1.20 12.29 -1.38
CA GLY A 101 1.63 11.37 -0.33
C GLY A 101 1.16 11.82 1.04
N GLY A 102 1.41 10.99 2.05
CA GLY A 102 1.11 11.33 3.44
C GLY A 102 1.71 10.34 4.41
N PRO A 103 2.07 10.79 5.63
CA PRO A 103 2.56 9.89 6.67
C PRO A 103 1.45 8.93 7.09
N GLY A 104 1.78 7.65 7.20
CA GLY A 104 0.90 6.63 7.75
C GLY A 104 1.59 5.93 8.91
N VAL A 105 0.87 5.75 10.02
CA VAL A 105 1.33 4.92 11.13
C VAL A 105 0.76 3.52 10.95
N GLN A 106 1.63 2.52 10.89
CA GLN A 106 1.22 1.13 10.86
C GLN A 106 1.12 0.61 12.30
N LEU A 107 -0.09 0.19 12.68
CA LEU A 107 -0.37 -0.39 13.98
C LEU A 107 -0.50 -1.92 13.84
N VAL A 108 -0.07 -2.63 14.87
CA VAL A 108 -0.28 -4.07 15.03
C VAL A 108 -0.95 -4.29 16.38
N GLU A 109 -1.97 -5.13 16.38
CA GLU A 109 -2.64 -5.56 17.60
C GLU A 109 -1.79 -6.67 18.24
N THR A 110 -1.18 -6.39 19.39
CA THR A 110 -0.34 -7.36 20.13
C THR A 110 -0.83 -7.63 21.57
N ALA A 111 -1.74 -6.80 22.09
CA ALA A 111 -2.18 -6.83 23.49
C ALA A 111 -3.52 -6.12 23.74
N LEU A 112 -4.30 -5.86 22.70
CA LEU A 112 -5.61 -5.23 22.78
C LEU A 112 -6.61 -6.18 23.43
N ARG A 113 -7.44 -5.64 24.34
CA ARG A 113 -8.61 -6.33 24.85
C ARG A 113 -9.81 -6.03 23.95
N ALA A 114 -10.21 -7.01 23.14
CA ALA A 114 -11.41 -6.89 22.32
C ALA A 114 -12.67 -7.08 23.18
N GLU A 115 -13.67 -6.24 22.98
CA GLU A 115 -14.99 -6.30 23.61
C GLU A 115 -16.07 -6.15 22.54
N PRO A 116 -17.29 -6.70 22.73
CA PRO A 116 -18.39 -6.50 21.80
C PRO A 116 -18.75 -5.02 21.65
N ALA A 117 -18.94 -4.58 20.41
CA ALA A 117 -19.42 -3.25 20.06
C ALA A 117 -20.86 -3.35 19.53
N PRO A 118 -21.89 -3.35 20.39
CA PRO A 118 -23.30 -3.50 19.97
C PRO A 118 -23.78 -2.37 19.05
N GLU A 119 -23.09 -1.23 19.05
CA GLU A 119 -23.32 -0.11 18.13
C GLU A 119 -22.73 -0.34 16.73
N ALA A 120 -21.85 -1.33 16.55
CA ALA A 120 -21.24 -1.61 15.26
C ALA A 120 -22.27 -2.22 14.30
N VAL A 121 -22.45 -1.58 13.16
CA VAL A 121 -23.29 -2.10 12.07
C VAL A 121 -22.39 -2.80 11.06
N GLY A 122 -22.72 -4.06 10.75
CA GLY A 122 -21.99 -4.83 9.74
C GLY A 122 -22.23 -4.26 8.35
N LEU A 123 -21.16 -3.97 7.61
CA LEU A 123 -21.24 -3.50 6.24
C LEU A 123 -21.64 -4.64 5.29
N GLY A 124 -22.56 -4.35 4.38
CA GLY A 124 -23.04 -5.26 3.34
C GLY A 124 -22.70 -4.78 1.93
N PRO A 125 -23.15 -5.52 0.89
CA PRO A 125 -22.91 -5.17 -0.51
C PRO A 125 -23.41 -3.76 -0.89
N ASP A 126 -24.48 -3.29 -0.26
CA ASP A 126 -25.04 -1.96 -0.52
C ASP A 126 -24.15 -0.82 0.01
N ASP A 127 -23.20 -1.11 0.91
CA ASP A 127 -22.24 -0.15 1.45
C ASP A 127 -20.98 -0.01 0.57
N VAL A 128 -20.88 -0.79 -0.52
CA VAL A 128 -19.78 -0.66 -1.47
C VAL A 128 -20.07 0.53 -2.39
N LEU A 129 -19.23 1.56 -2.30
CA LEU A 129 -19.31 2.71 -3.22
C LEU A 129 -19.15 2.22 -4.66
N VAL A 130 -20.18 2.41 -5.48
CA VAL A 130 -20.05 2.27 -6.94
C VAL A 130 -19.14 3.41 -7.40
N ARG A 131 -17.90 3.08 -7.75
CA ARG A 131 -16.95 4.07 -8.26
C ARG A 131 -17.50 4.62 -9.57
N SER A 132 -17.97 5.87 -9.58
CA SER A 132 -18.13 6.61 -10.83
C SER A 132 -16.77 6.61 -11.53
N PRO A 133 -16.69 6.39 -12.86
CA PRO A 133 -15.42 6.52 -13.57
C PRO A 133 -14.87 7.90 -13.23
N GLY A 134 -13.74 7.92 -12.52
CA GLY A 134 -13.21 9.15 -11.97
C GLY A 134 -13.02 10.13 -13.11
N ARG A 135 -13.65 11.31 -13.02
CA ARG A 135 -13.19 12.42 -13.86
C ARG A 135 -11.69 12.57 -13.60
N PRO A 136 -10.86 12.68 -14.65
CA PRO A 136 -9.45 12.98 -14.45
C PRO A 136 -9.37 14.23 -13.56
N ARG A 137 -8.58 14.15 -12.49
CA ARG A 137 -8.20 15.35 -11.75
C ARG A 137 -7.37 16.17 -12.73
N GLU A 138 -7.99 17.15 -13.39
CA GLU A 138 -7.26 18.16 -14.16
C GLU A 138 -6.38 18.94 -13.18
N VAL A 139 -5.13 18.51 -13.04
CA VAL A 139 -4.06 19.31 -12.46
C VAL A 139 -3.34 19.93 -13.66
N ARG A 140 -3.68 21.18 -13.97
CA ARG A 140 -2.84 21.99 -14.86
C ARG A 140 -1.51 22.21 -14.16
N ALA A 141 -0.45 21.59 -14.66
CA ALA A 141 0.91 22.01 -14.36
C ALA A 141 1.16 23.39 -15.02
N LEU A 142 1.80 24.28 -14.26
CA LEU A 142 2.35 25.55 -14.75
C LEU A 142 3.60 25.30 -15.60
#